data_AF-S3ALS4-F1
#
_entry.id   AF-S3ALS4-F1
#
_cell.length_a   1.000
_cell.length_b   1.000
_cell.length_c   1.000
_cell.angle_alpha   90.00
_cell.angle_beta   90.00
_cell.angle_gamma   90.00
#
_symmetry.space_group_name_H-M   'P 1'
#
loop_
_entity.id
_entity.type
_entity.pdbx_description
1 polymer ?
#
loop_
_entity_poly.entity_id
_entity_poly.type
_entity_poly.pdbx_seq_one_letter_code
_entity_poly.pdbx_strand_id
1 'polypeptide(L)'
;MLIEQVERLIERFYAKVQLDPETIEALSAMIHARFDEMMAEGAAELADLASRRTQLEGEQQKLLQAHYAGAIPLHLLKKEQDRITASLETIEHRIGAHHGHYAAARENLDDPLKLLSNAADIYEHADDANRRLINQALFKTIYIDEDNDVRVGYRNPYDGLSLSGLHADALSWAAEAKKMGQARTATKGGPLVASSHLTRLGCLDSTFGNSAPKTKTLVTRMNRGVYEVSRRPPLSAPRDDRGPVVRTVETAQTFLTAAEVDALIGDYLGGMGVKQLAERYGIHRATVFSHLRRRNVPSRRPGLGLDEKAEAVRLARAGVSMRAIGRRMGVDRKAVRAALVEAGLIVDDASDGA
;
A
#
# COMPACT_ATOMS: atom_id res chain seq x y z
N MET A 1 17.61 -25.89 19.07
CA MET A 1 18.26 -24.60 19.38
C MET A 1 17.36 -23.83 20.34
N LEU A 2 17.92 -23.24 21.42
CA LEU A 2 17.13 -22.38 22.33
C LEU A 2 16.70 -21.11 21.61
N ILE A 3 15.49 -20.61 21.88
CA ILE A 3 14.95 -19.39 21.26
C ILE A 3 15.91 -18.20 21.46
N GLU A 4 16.54 -18.10 22.62
CA GLU A 4 17.52 -17.04 22.92
C GLU A 4 18.80 -17.10 22.06
N GLN A 5 19.16 -18.28 21.57
CA GLN A 5 20.31 -18.45 20.68
C GLN A 5 19.95 -18.02 19.27
N VAL A 6 18.76 -18.39 18.78
CA VAL A 6 18.19 -17.91 17.51
C VAL A 6 18.20 -16.38 17.47
N GLU A 7 17.69 -15.74 18.52
CA GLU A 7 17.58 -14.28 18.61
C GLU A 7 18.94 -13.59 18.55
N ARG A 8 19.94 -14.09 19.30
CA ARG A 8 21.31 -13.56 19.27
C ARG A 8 21.98 -13.72 17.90
N LEU A 9 21.70 -14.81 17.19
CA LEU A 9 22.21 -15.01 15.83
C LEU A 9 21.58 -14.02 14.85
N ILE A 10 20.27 -13.78 14.96
CA ILE A 10 19.57 -12.80 14.12
C ILE A 10 20.06 -11.37 14.42
N GLU A 11 20.21 -11.00 15.69
CA GLU A 11 20.72 -9.68 16.09
C GLU A 11 22.14 -9.42 15.54
N ARG A 12 23.04 -10.40 15.64
CA ARG A 12 24.37 -10.32 15.01
C ARG A 12 24.30 -10.26 13.49
N PHE A 13 23.32 -10.93 12.87
CA PHE A 13 23.13 -10.86 11.43
C PHE A 13 22.68 -9.47 10.98
N TYR A 14 21.84 -8.78 11.75
CA TYR A 14 21.41 -7.41 11.44
C TYR A 14 22.56 -6.41 11.36
N ALA A 15 23.63 -6.60 12.13
CA ALA A 15 24.86 -5.81 11.99
C ALA A 15 25.52 -5.95 10.60
N LYS A 16 25.33 -7.07 9.92
CA LYS A 16 25.81 -7.30 8.53
C LYS A 16 24.83 -6.76 7.48
N VAL A 17 23.56 -6.62 7.83
CA VAL A 17 22.50 -6.11 6.94
C VAL A 17 22.54 -4.59 6.87
N GLN A 18 22.90 -3.93 7.98
CA GLN A 18 23.05 -2.49 8.02
C GLN A 18 24.20 -2.06 7.09
N LEU A 19 23.89 -1.14 6.18
CA LEU A 19 24.86 -0.62 5.22
C LEU A 19 25.57 0.61 5.79
N ASP A 20 26.82 0.78 5.41
CA ASP A 20 27.60 1.96 5.76
C ASP A 20 27.00 3.24 5.11
N PRO A 21 27.01 4.40 5.80
CA PRO A 21 26.47 5.64 5.28
C PRO A 21 27.04 6.03 3.90
N GLU A 22 28.33 5.81 3.65
CA GLU A 22 28.96 6.10 2.36
C GLU A 22 28.36 5.24 1.24
N THR A 23 28.10 3.96 1.54
CA THR A 23 27.47 3.04 0.58
C THR A 23 26.02 3.43 0.30
N ILE A 24 25.27 3.84 1.33
CA ILE A 24 23.89 4.33 1.18
C ILE A 24 23.84 5.59 0.31
N GLU A 25 24.72 6.56 0.56
CA GLU A 25 24.80 7.79 -0.24
C GLU A 25 25.16 7.48 -1.69
N ALA A 26 26.15 6.62 -1.91
CA ALA A 26 26.55 6.18 -3.24
C ALA A 26 25.42 5.46 -4.00
N LEU A 27 24.70 4.54 -3.33
CA LEU A 27 23.56 3.84 -3.90
C LEU A 27 22.42 4.81 -4.26
N SER A 28 22.06 5.69 -3.34
CA SER A 28 21.02 6.71 -3.56
C SER A 28 21.36 7.55 -4.79
N ALA A 29 22.57 8.11 -4.84
CA ALA A 29 23.00 8.97 -5.93
C ALA A 29 23.05 8.22 -7.28
N MET A 30 23.57 7.00 -7.31
CA MET A 30 23.65 6.19 -8.53
C MET A 30 22.26 5.83 -9.06
N ILE A 31 21.34 5.39 -8.20
CA ILE A 31 19.98 5.00 -8.60
C ILE A 31 19.18 6.24 -9.04
N HIS A 32 19.33 7.39 -8.37
CA HIS A 32 18.73 8.65 -8.82
C HIS A 32 19.25 9.09 -10.19
N ALA A 33 20.56 8.98 -10.44
CA ALA A 33 21.12 9.27 -11.75
C ALA A 33 20.57 8.33 -12.83
N ARG A 34 20.33 7.05 -12.49
CA ARG A 34 19.68 6.11 -13.42
C ARG A 34 18.21 6.46 -13.69
N PHE A 35 17.47 6.91 -12.67
CA PHE A 35 16.13 7.46 -12.90
C PHE A 35 16.17 8.69 -13.82
N ASP A 36 17.14 9.59 -13.64
CA ASP A 36 17.30 10.77 -14.50
C ASP A 36 17.61 10.39 -15.95
N GLU A 37 18.45 9.37 -16.17
CA GLU A 37 18.73 8.83 -17.51
C GLU A 37 17.48 8.23 -18.17
N MET A 38 16.73 7.40 -17.44
CA MET A 38 15.47 6.82 -17.94
C MET A 38 14.43 7.90 -18.27
N MET A 39 14.36 8.96 -17.46
CA MET A 39 13.51 10.12 -17.73
C MET A 39 13.97 10.90 -18.97
N ALA A 40 15.28 11.03 -19.17
CA ALA A 40 15.85 11.70 -20.34
C ALA A 40 15.65 10.90 -21.64
N GLU A 41 15.75 9.57 -21.59
CA GLU A 41 15.44 8.68 -22.73
C GLU A 41 13.99 8.87 -23.23
N GLY A 42 13.04 9.01 -22.30
CA GLY A 42 11.63 9.28 -22.63
C GLY A 42 11.32 10.75 -22.97
N ALA A 43 12.24 11.69 -22.71
CA ALA A 43 11.97 13.11 -22.83
C ALA A 43 11.68 13.56 -24.27
N ALA A 44 12.35 12.94 -25.27
CA ALA A 44 12.09 13.22 -26.68
C ALA A 44 10.69 12.78 -27.11
N GLU A 45 10.29 11.55 -26.74
CA GLU A 45 8.95 11.03 -27.01
C GLU A 45 7.87 11.91 -26.37
N LEU A 46 8.13 12.42 -25.16
CA LEU A 46 7.21 13.32 -24.46
C LEU A 46 7.11 14.69 -25.09
N ALA A 47 8.23 15.25 -25.57
CA ALA A 47 8.23 16.50 -26.31
C ALA A 47 7.37 16.38 -27.58
N ASP A 48 7.48 15.25 -28.29
CA ASP A 48 6.65 14.96 -29.45
C ASP A 48 5.17 14.81 -29.10
N LEU A 49 4.86 14.06 -28.02
CA LEU A 49 3.48 13.89 -27.53
C LEU A 49 2.88 15.23 -27.06
N ALA A 50 3.64 16.06 -26.37
CA ALA A 50 3.21 17.38 -25.91
C ALA A 50 2.98 18.36 -27.08
N SER A 51 3.86 18.33 -28.07
CA SER A 51 3.69 19.07 -29.33
C SER A 51 2.43 18.64 -30.07
N ARG A 52 2.18 17.33 -30.16
CA ARG A 52 0.98 16.78 -30.76
C ARG A 52 -0.29 17.15 -30.01
N ARG A 53 -0.26 17.16 -28.67
CA ARG A 53 -1.36 17.64 -27.82
C ARG A 53 -1.70 19.09 -28.15
N THR A 54 -0.68 19.95 -28.19
CA THR A 54 -0.82 21.38 -28.50
C THR A 54 -1.40 21.60 -29.90
N GLN A 55 -0.98 20.78 -30.87
CA GLN A 55 -1.54 20.82 -32.22
C GLN A 55 -3.03 20.46 -32.22
N LEU A 56 -3.43 19.40 -31.53
CA LEU A 56 -4.83 18.96 -31.45
C LEU A 56 -5.73 19.98 -30.73
N GLU A 57 -5.23 20.59 -29.66
CA GLU A 57 -5.90 21.71 -28.96
C GLU A 57 -6.09 22.91 -29.91
N GLY A 58 -5.07 23.23 -30.71
CA GLY A 58 -5.17 24.26 -31.75
C GLY A 58 -6.15 23.92 -32.88
N GLU A 59 -6.21 22.67 -33.31
CA GLU A 59 -7.20 22.17 -34.27
C GLU A 59 -8.62 22.30 -33.72
N GLN A 60 -8.84 21.93 -32.45
CA GLN A 60 -10.12 22.09 -31.77
C GLN A 60 -10.58 23.55 -31.76
N GLN A 61 -9.68 24.48 -31.43
CA GLN A 61 -10.00 25.91 -31.39
C GLN A 61 -10.35 26.47 -32.79
N LYS A 62 -9.63 26.03 -33.83
CA LYS A 62 -9.92 26.42 -35.23
C LYS A 62 -11.26 25.87 -35.71
N LEU A 63 -11.58 24.61 -35.40
CA LEU A 63 -12.87 23.99 -35.73
C LEU A 63 -14.02 24.75 -35.07
N LEU A 64 -13.86 25.15 -33.81
CA LEU A 64 -14.85 25.96 -33.09
C LEU A 64 -15.05 27.33 -33.76
N GLN A 65 -13.98 28.02 -34.14
CA GLN A 65 -14.04 29.29 -34.86
C GLN A 65 -14.74 29.16 -36.23
N ALA A 66 -14.40 28.12 -36.99
CA ALA A 66 -15.02 27.85 -38.29
C ALA A 66 -16.52 27.52 -38.18
N HIS A 67 -16.93 26.85 -37.09
CA HIS A 67 -18.35 26.64 -36.81
C HIS A 67 -19.07 27.96 -36.50
N TYR A 68 -18.49 28.84 -35.69
CA TYR A 68 -19.07 30.16 -35.42
C TYR A 68 -19.13 31.04 -36.68
N ALA A 69 -18.21 30.87 -37.62
CA ALA A 69 -18.24 31.53 -38.92
C ALA A 69 -19.25 30.90 -39.92
N GLY A 70 -19.98 29.86 -39.50
CA GLY A 70 -20.95 29.16 -40.35
C GLY A 70 -20.32 28.28 -41.45
N ALA A 71 -19.01 28.05 -41.42
CA ALA A 71 -18.29 27.29 -42.44
C ALA A 71 -18.39 25.76 -42.26
N ILE A 72 -18.77 25.28 -41.06
CA ILE A 72 -18.81 23.85 -40.73
C ILE A 72 -20.17 23.49 -40.11
N PRO A 73 -20.89 22.47 -40.65
CA PRO A 73 -22.13 21.98 -40.07
C PRO A 73 -21.88 21.16 -38.79
N LEU A 74 -22.86 21.18 -37.87
CA LEU A 74 -22.73 20.62 -36.52
C LEU A 74 -22.33 19.14 -36.47
N HIS A 75 -22.79 18.33 -37.43
CA HIS A 75 -22.47 16.90 -37.47
C HIS A 75 -20.99 16.62 -37.83
N LEU A 76 -20.40 17.42 -38.73
CA LEU A 76 -18.97 17.32 -39.05
C LEU A 76 -18.11 17.83 -37.89
N LEU A 77 -18.54 18.92 -37.23
CA LEU A 77 -17.88 19.41 -36.02
C LEU A 77 -17.84 18.32 -34.95
N LYS A 78 -18.98 17.67 -34.69
CA LYS A 78 -19.06 16.59 -33.70
C LYS A 78 -18.12 15.44 -34.05
N LYS A 79 -18.11 14.97 -35.31
CA LYS A 79 -17.22 13.90 -35.76
C LYS A 79 -15.73 14.22 -35.52
N GLU A 80 -15.30 15.43 -35.84
CA GLU A 80 -13.92 15.84 -35.62
C GLU A 80 -13.60 16.08 -34.14
N GLN A 81 -14.55 16.60 -33.35
CA GLN A 81 -14.39 16.72 -31.90
C GLN A 81 -14.23 15.35 -31.24
N ASP A 82 -15.06 14.37 -31.59
CA ASP A 82 -14.96 13.00 -31.06
C ASP A 82 -13.59 12.38 -31.40
N ARG A 83 -13.09 12.59 -32.63
CA ARG A 83 -11.75 12.14 -33.04
C ARG A 83 -10.62 12.81 -32.26
N ILE A 84 -10.70 14.14 -32.07
CA ILE A 84 -9.70 14.91 -31.32
C ILE A 84 -9.69 14.49 -29.86
N THR A 85 -10.86 14.37 -29.23
CA THR A 85 -10.98 13.92 -27.84
C THR A 85 -10.36 12.53 -27.64
N ALA A 86 -10.70 11.55 -28.49
CA ALA A 86 -10.10 10.21 -28.40
C ALA A 86 -8.56 10.24 -28.58
N SER A 87 -8.05 11.13 -29.45
CA SER A 87 -6.62 11.31 -29.65
C SER A 87 -5.93 11.94 -28.43
N LEU A 88 -6.58 12.93 -27.81
CA LEU A 88 -6.10 13.58 -26.59
C LEU A 88 -6.07 12.60 -25.40
N GLU A 89 -7.15 11.83 -25.19
CA GLU A 89 -7.21 10.80 -24.14
C GLU A 89 -6.09 9.77 -24.30
N THR A 90 -5.81 9.34 -25.53
CA THR A 90 -4.70 8.41 -25.83
C THR A 90 -3.34 9.01 -25.47
N ILE A 91 -3.11 10.28 -25.81
CA ILE A 91 -1.86 10.99 -25.51
C ILE A 91 -1.71 11.18 -23.99
N GLU A 92 -2.76 11.62 -23.31
CA GLU A 92 -2.76 11.82 -21.86
C GLU A 92 -2.51 10.52 -21.11
N HIS A 93 -3.14 9.42 -21.52
CA HIS A 93 -2.90 8.10 -20.93
C HIS A 93 -1.44 7.67 -21.10
N ARG A 94 -0.85 7.88 -22.28
CA ARG A 94 0.55 7.56 -22.56
C ARG A 94 1.52 8.41 -21.73
N ILE A 95 1.28 9.72 -21.62
CA ILE A 95 2.09 10.62 -20.78
C ILE A 95 1.97 10.20 -19.30
N GLY A 96 0.75 9.96 -18.81
CA GLY A 96 0.51 9.56 -17.42
C GLY A 96 1.19 8.24 -17.06
N ALA A 97 1.08 7.22 -17.93
CA ALA A 97 1.71 5.92 -17.73
C ALA A 97 3.24 5.99 -17.76
N HIS A 98 3.84 6.79 -18.64
CA HIS A 98 5.29 6.91 -18.72
C HIS A 98 5.90 7.77 -17.60
N HIS A 99 5.24 8.81 -17.11
CA HIS A 99 5.83 9.75 -16.13
C HIS A 99 5.40 9.53 -14.69
N GLY A 100 4.14 9.19 -14.45
CA GLY A 100 3.60 9.05 -13.10
C GLY A 100 4.31 7.96 -12.32
N HIS A 101 4.74 6.89 -13.00
CA HIS A 101 5.37 5.76 -12.34
C HIS A 101 6.80 6.07 -11.87
N TYR A 102 7.65 6.71 -12.70
CA TYR A 102 9.02 7.04 -12.30
C TYR A 102 9.09 8.05 -11.16
N ALA A 103 8.23 9.06 -11.15
CA ALA A 103 8.18 10.04 -10.08
C ALA A 103 7.84 9.37 -8.74
N ALA A 104 6.79 8.53 -8.73
CA ALA A 104 6.40 7.77 -7.55
C ALA A 104 7.49 6.76 -7.12
N ALA A 105 8.13 6.09 -8.07
CA ALA A 105 9.23 5.16 -7.82
C ALA A 105 10.43 5.87 -7.18
N ARG A 106 10.77 7.06 -7.67
CA ARG A 106 11.85 7.89 -7.12
C ARG A 106 11.57 8.33 -5.69
N GLU A 107 10.36 8.81 -5.40
CA GLU A 107 9.96 9.20 -4.03
C GLU A 107 9.99 8.02 -3.05
N ASN A 108 9.64 6.82 -3.51
CA ASN A 108 9.63 5.62 -2.68
C ASN A 108 11.03 4.99 -2.47
N LEU A 109 12.07 5.42 -3.19
CA LEU A 109 13.43 4.86 -3.08
C LEU A 109 14.08 5.14 -1.71
N ASP A 110 13.78 6.30 -1.14
CA ASP A 110 14.42 6.74 0.10
C ASP A 110 14.02 5.85 1.29
N ASP A 111 12.78 5.36 1.32
CA ASP A 111 12.25 4.49 2.37
C ASP A 111 13.09 3.21 2.60
N PRO A 112 13.35 2.35 1.59
CA PRO A 112 14.15 1.15 1.77
C PRO A 112 15.62 1.45 2.08
N LEU A 113 16.22 2.49 1.50
CA LEU A 113 17.60 2.90 1.83
C LEU A 113 17.71 3.37 3.28
N LYS A 114 16.73 4.16 3.75
CA LYS A 114 16.67 4.61 5.13
C LYS A 114 16.51 3.44 6.11
N LEU A 115 15.72 2.42 5.74
CA LEU A 115 15.61 1.21 6.55
C LEU A 115 16.94 0.46 6.64
N LEU A 116 17.66 0.31 5.52
CA LEU A 116 18.97 -0.36 5.49
C LEU A 116 20.05 0.41 6.26
N SER A 117 19.99 1.74 6.29
CA SER A 117 20.92 2.58 7.07
C SER A 117 20.76 2.41 8.59
N ASN A 118 19.59 2.00 9.07
CA ASN A 118 19.25 1.98 10.51
C ASN A 118 18.83 0.58 11.00
N ALA A 119 19.02 -0.46 10.19
CA ALA A 119 18.42 -1.76 10.42
C ALA A 119 18.88 -2.42 11.74
N ALA A 120 20.17 -2.34 12.08
CA ALA A 120 20.71 -2.94 13.29
C ALA A 120 20.28 -2.15 14.54
N ASP A 121 20.37 -0.82 14.49
CA ASP A 121 19.94 0.06 15.58
C ASP A 121 18.46 -0.15 15.93
N ILE A 122 17.60 -0.21 14.91
CA ILE A 122 16.16 -0.47 15.09
C ILE A 122 15.95 -1.87 15.69
N TYR A 123 16.66 -2.89 15.19
CA TYR A 123 16.48 -4.24 15.67
C TYR A 123 16.91 -4.39 17.14
N GLU A 124 18.02 -3.77 17.53
CA GLU A 124 18.54 -3.79 18.89
C GLU A 124 17.57 -3.13 19.88
N HIS A 125 17.07 -1.94 19.56
CA HIS A 125 16.30 -1.11 20.50
C HIS A 125 14.80 -1.36 20.54
N ALA A 126 14.24 -2.09 19.57
CA ALA A 126 12.80 -2.26 19.44
C ALA A 126 12.21 -3.47 20.20
N ASP A 127 10.90 -3.41 20.46
CA ASP A 127 10.10 -4.50 21.04
C ASP A 127 9.88 -5.65 20.05
N ASP A 128 9.32 -6.75 20.55
CA ASP A 128 9.06 -7.96 19.76
C ASP A 128 8.11 -7.71 18.59
N ALA A 129 7.17 -6.76 18.73
CA ALA A 129 6.26 -6.36 17.66
C ALA A 129 7.00 -5.66 16.50
N ASN A 130 7.88 -4.71 16.80
CA ASN A 130 8.67 -4.00 15.80
C ASN A 130 9.78 -4.89 15.21
N ARG A 131 10.45 -5.73 16.01
CA ARG A 131 11.41 -6.75 15.54
C ARG A 131 10.74 -7.73 14.55
N ARG A 132 9.50 -8.12 14.82
CA ARG A 132 8.71 -8.92 13.87
C ARG A 132 8.37 -8.14 12.61
N LEU A 133 8.02 -6.86 12.74
CA LEU A 133 7.67 -6.02 11.59
C LEU A 133 8.86 -5.81 10.65
N ILE A 134 10.06 -5.54 11.18
CA ILE A 134 11.28 -5.37 10.40
C ILE A 134 11.71 -6.68 9.73
N ASN A 135 11.63 -7.83 10.42
CA ASN A 135 11.86 -9.14 9.81
C ASN A 135 10.93 -9.39 8.62
N GLN A 136 9.65 -9.01 8.75
CA GLN A 136 8.65 -9.18 7.70
C GLN A 136 8.78 -8.18 6.55
N ALA A 137 9.43 -7.04 6.79
CA ALA A 137 9.70 -6.04 5.77
C ALA A 137 10.91 -6.44 4.92
N LEU A 138 12.03 -6.82 5.55
CA LEU A 138 13.26 -7.17 4.82
C LEU A 138 13.26 -8.58 4.24
N PHE A 139 12.73 -9.57 4.96
CA PHE A 139 12.95 -10.97 4.63
C PHE A 139 11.68 -11.69 4.17
N LYS A 140 11.87 -12.59 3.21
CA LYS A 140 10.90 -13.62 2.82
C LYS A 140 11.07 -14.85 3.72
N THR A 141 12.31 -15.27 3.94
CA THR A 141 12.68 -16.46 4.72
C THR A 141 14.03 -16.26 5.40
N ILE A 142 14.19 -16.75 6.62
CA ILE A 142 15.46 -16.81 7.34
C ILE A 142 15.74 -18.28 7.62
N TYR A 143 16.91 -18.76 7.20
CA TYR A 143 17.42 -20.09 7.44
C TYR A 143 18.56 -19.99 8.44
N ILE A 144 18.59 -20.91 9.40
CA ILE A 144 19.70 -21.08 10.34
C ILE A 144 20.12 -22.53 10.21
N ASP A 145 21.37 -22.76 9.83
CA ASP A 145 21.91 -24.10 9.70
C ASP A 145 22.47 -24.63 11.03
N GLU A 146 22.95 -25.88 11.00
CA GLU A 146 23.50 -26.57 12.18
C GLU A 146 24.78 -25.90 12.71
N ASP A 147 25.49 -25.17 11.84
CA ASP A 147 26.69 -24.40 12.17
C ASP A 147 26.38 -23.03 12.79
N ASN A 148 25.10 -22.69 12.95
CA ASN A 148 24.58 -21.39 13.39
C ASN A 148 24.80 -20.26 12.37
N ASP A 149 25.04 -20.58 11.10
CA ASP A 149 25.10 -19.59 10.04
C ASP A 149 23.70 -19.18 9.60
N VAL A 150 23.49 -17.86 9.56
CA VAL A 150 22.22 -17.24 9.17
C VAL A 150 22.25 -16.93 7.68
N ARG A 151 21.33 -17.52 6.92
CA ARG A 151 21.11 -17.23 5.50
C ARG A 151 19.70 -16.69 5.30
N VAL A 152 19.57 -15.65 4.49
CA VAL A 152 18.28 -14.98 4.29
C VAL A 152 17.89 -14.93 2.82
N GLY A 153 16.60 -15.10 2.58
CA GLY A 153 15.96 -14.68 1.34
C GLY A 153 15.36 -13.31 1.56
N TYR A 154 15.90 -12.28 0.91
CA TYR A 154 15.38 -10.93 0.95
C TYR A 154 14.06 -10.80 0.18
N ARG A 155 13.28 -9.78 0.51
CA ARG A 155 12.17 -9.28 -0.31
C ARG A 155 12.67 -8.21 -1.27
N ASN A 156 11.99 -8.02 -2.38
CA ASN A 156 12.15 -6.82 -3.20
C ASN A 156 11.76 -5.57 -2.36
N PRO A 157 12.55 -4.48 -2.39
CA PRO A 157 13.75 -4.24 -3.21
C PRO A 157 15.08 -4.64 -2.55
N TYR A 158 15.04 -5.16 -1.33
CA TYR A 158 16.24 -5.49 -0.52
C TYR A 158 17.10 -6.61 -1.14
N ASP A 159 16.52 -7.49 -1.95
CA ASP A 159 17.25 -8.54 -2.67
C ASP A 159 18.30 -8.00 -3.65
N GLY A 160 17.98 -6.92 -4.36
CA GLY A 160 18.95 -6.22 -5.19
C GLY A 160 19.80 -5.22 -4.40
N LEU A 161 19.20 -4.48 -3.47
CA LEU A 161 19.92 -3.46 -2.68
C LEU A 161 20.99 -4.04 -1.74
N SER A 162 20.88 -5.30 -1.33
CA SER A 162 21.87 -5.96 -0.47
C SER A 162 22.99 -6.67 -1.24
N LEU A 163 23.08 -6.50 -2.56
CA LEU A 163 24.15 -7.10 -3.37
C LEU A 163 25.49 -6.36 -3.19
N SER A 164 26.52 -7.06 -2.73
CA SER A 164 27.87 -6.49 -2.57
C SER A 164 28.46 -5.95 -3.87
N GLY A 165 28.19 -6.62 -5.00
CA GLY A 165 28.61 -6.13 -6.31
C GLY A 165 27.96 -4.78 -6.67
N LEU A 166 26.69 -4.58 -6.30
CA LEU A 166 26.01 -3.31 -6.51
C LEU A 166 26.61 -2.21 -5.61
N HIS A 167 27.00 -2.54 -4.38
CA HIS A 167 27.69 -1.61 -3.47
C HIS A 167 29.03 -1.14 -4.05
N ALA A 168 29.83 -2.09 -4.57
CA ALA A 168 31.11 -1.78 -5.20
C ALA A 168 30.92 -0.87 -6.42
N ASP A 169 29.96 -1.19 -7.29
CA ASP A 169 29.63 -0.37 -8.46
C ASP A 169 29.20 1.06 -8.06
N ALA A 170 28.38 1.18 -7.02
CA ALA A 170 27.92 2.47 -6.50
C ALA A 170 29.09 3.33 -5.99
N LEU A 171 30.00 2.73 -5.22
CA LEU A 171 31.18 3.42 -4.69
C LEU A 171 32.13 3.84 -5.81
N SER A 172 32.37 2.97 -6.80
CA SER A 172 33.17 3.30 -7.99
C SER A 172 32.54 4.45 -8.77
N TRP A 173 31.24 4.38 -9.03
CA TRP A 173 30.48 5.44 -9.71
C TRP A 173 30.56 6.78 -8.94
N ALA A 174 30.39 6.75 -7.61
CA ALA A 174 30.47 7.95 -6.78
C ALA A 174 31.88 8.57 -6.79
N ALA A 175 32.93 7.73 -6.78
CA ALA A 175 34.31 8.19 -6.90
C ALA A 175 34.58 8.84 -8.27
N GLU A 176 34.06 8.27 -9.36
CA GLU A 176 34.15 8.86 -10.69
C GLU A 176 33.35 10.16 -10.81
N ALA A 177 32.13 10.21 -10.27
CA ALA A 177 31.31 11.41 -10.25
C ALA A 177 31.99 12.56 -9.49
N LYS A 178 32.65 12.27 -8.35
CA LYS A 178 33.46 13.24 -7.60
C LYS A 178 34.63 13.78 -8.43
N LYS A 179 35.33 12.93 -9.18
CA LYS A 179 36.43 13.35 -10.08
C LYS A 179 35.91 14.26 -11.21
N MET A 180 34.78 13.93 -11.81
CA MET A 180 34.17 14.74 -12.87
C MET A 180 33.63 16.08 -12.35
N GLY A 181 33.03 16.12 -11.15
CA GLY A 181 32.56 17.36 -10.52
C GLY A 181 33.67 18.35 -10.17
N GLN A 182 34.89 17.88 -9.90
CA GLN A 182 36.07 18.72 -9.70
C GLN A 182 36.64 19.27 -11.03
N ALA A 183 36.39 18.60 -12.15
CA ALA A 183 36.77 19.01 -13.49
C ALA A 183 35.59 19.73 -14.19
N ARG A 184 35.30 20.97 -13.77
CA ARG A 184 34.30 21.91 -14.34
C ARG A 184 33.65 21.48 -15.68
N THR A 185 32.45 20.90 -15.62
CA THR A 185 31.27 21.26 -16.43
C THR A 185 30.05 20.57 -15.83
N ALA A 186 29.07 21.35 -15.39
CA ALA A 186 27.76 20.84 -15.00
C ALA A 186 27.06 20.33 -16.26
N THR A 187 26.66 19.06 -16.27
CA THR A 187 25.44 18.45 -16.83
C THR A 187 25.77 17.00 -17.20
N LYS A 188 25.00 16.07 -16.65
CA LYS A 188 25.07 14.59 -16.77
C LYS A 188 26.07 13.93 -15.80
N GLY A 189 25.52 13.12 -14.89
CA GLY A 189 26.32 12.12 -14.17
C GLY A 189 27.12 11.28 -15.16
N GLY A 190 28.32 10.84 -14.75
CA GLY A 190 29.18 10.02 -15.59
C GLY A 190 28.45 8.82 -16.18
N PRO A 191 28.92 8.26 -17.32
CA PRO A 191 28.25 7.15 -17.97
C PRO A 191 28.00 6.05 -16.95
N LEU A 192 26.74 5.71 -16.75
CA LEU A 192 26.33 4.49 -16.06
C LEU A 192 26.74 3.33 -16.97
N VAL A 193 28.04 3.03 -17.02
CA VAL A 193 28.55 1.83 -17.69
C VAL A 193 27.78 0.70 -17.04
N ALA A 194 26.88 0.09 -17.81
CA ALA A 194 25.80 -0.76 -17.32
C ALA A 194 26.30 -1.66 -16.20
N SER A 195 26.06 -1.26 -14.95
CA SER A 195 26.37 -2.09 -13.81
C SER A 195 25.56 -3.34 -14.03
N SER A 196 26.26 -4.44 -14.31
CA SER A 196 25.61 -5.74 -14.50
C SER A 196 24.79 -6.10 -13.25
N HIS A 197 25.11 -5.52 -12.10
CA HIS A 197 24.41 -5.67 -10.84
C HIS A 197 23.15 -4.80 -10.73
N LEU A 198 23.09 -3.60 -11.34
CA LEU A 198 21.85 -2.81 -11.43
C LEU A 198 20.75 -3.56 -12.17
N THR A 199 21.09 -4.38 -13.18
CA THR A 199 20.08 -5.17 -13.90
C THR A 199 19.36 -6.19 -13.01
N ARG A 200 19.96 -6.60 -11.88
CA ARG A 200 19.30 -7.47 -10.88
C ARG A 200 18.21 -6.77 -10.07
N LEU A 201 18.21 -5.43 -9.98
CA LEU A 201 17.07 -4.68 -9.45
C LEU A 201 15.85 -4.72 -10.39
N GLY A 202 16.02 -5.28 -11.59
CA GLY A 202 14.97 -5.35 -12.61
C GLY A 202 14.57 -3.97 -13.11
N CYS A 203 13.30 -3.80 -13.44
CA CYS A 203 12.76 -2.50 -13.80
C CYS A 203 12.59 -1.64 -12.53
N LEU A 204 13.42 -0.60 -12.39
CA LEU A 204 13.41 0.30 -11.23
C LEU A 204 12.03 0.88 -10.96
N ASP A 205 11.29 1.18 -12.02
CA ASP A 205 9.91 1.66 -11.92
C ASP A 205 9.00 0.67 -11.17
N SER A 206 9.01 -0.59 -11.56
CA SER A 206 8.22 -1.62 -10.88
C SER A 206 8.72 -1.94 -9.48
N THR A 207 10.03 -1.87 -9.26
CA THR A 207 10.70 -2.24 -8.01
C THR A 207 10.45 -1.21 -6.92
N PHE A 208 10.45 0.08 -7.27
CA PHE A 208 10.23 1.17 -6.32
C PHE A 208 8.85 1.84 -6.46
N GLY A 209 8.08 1.56 -7.51
CA GLY A 209 6.77 2.18 -7.76
C GLY A 209 5.75 1.98 -6.64
N ASN A 210 5.92 0.95 -5.81
CA ASN A 210 5.13 0.77 -4.59
C ASN A 210 5.96 0.23 -3.41
N SER A 211 6.34 1.11 -2.49
CA SER A 211 6.99 0.69 -1.24
C SER A 211 6.03 -0.13 -0.36
N ALA A 212 6.53 -1.26 0.16
CA ALA A 212 5.73 -2.19 0.95
C ALA A 212 5.09 -1.48 2.16
N PRO A 213 3.80 -1.73 2.47
CA PRO A 213 3.12 -1.07 3.59
C PRO A 213 3.85 -1.17 4.94
N LYS A 214 4.58 -2.27 5.14
CA LYS A 214 5.40 -2.52 6.34
C LYS A 214 6.63 -1.61 6.39
N THR A 215 7.30 -1.39 5.26
CA THR A 215 8.42 -0.45 5.13
C THR A 215 7.94 0.97 5.43
N LYS A 216 6.84 1.42 4.80
CA LYS A 216 6.25 2.74 5.09
C LYS A 216 5.88 2.91 6.56
N THR A 217 5.33 1.87 7.18
CA THR A 217 4.99 1.88 8.61
C THR A 217 6.24 2.04 9.48
N LEU A 218 7.31 1.30 9.18
CA LEU A 218 8.57 1.39 9.91
C LEU A 218 9.21 2.76 9.76
N VAL A 219 9.30 3.29 8.53
CA VAL A 219 9.86 4.61 8.26
C VAL A 219 9.05 5.70 8.99
N THR A 220 7.72 5.59 8.98
CA THR A 220 6.84 6.51 9.73
C THR A 220 7.11 6.44 11.23
N ARG A 221 7.26 5.24 11.80
CA ARG A 221 7.56 5.04 13.24
C ARG A 221 8.94 5.59 13.60
N MET A 222 9.92 5.38 12.73
CA MET A 222 11.28 5.90 12.87
C MET A 222 11.28 7.44 12.86
N ASN A 223 10.61 8.06 11.89
CA ASN A 223 10.49 9.52 11.81
C ASN A 223 9.82 10.15 13.04
N ARG A 224 9.03 9.36 13.78
CA ARG A 224 8.36 9.78 15.02
C ARG A 224 9.12 9.39 16.30
N GLY A 225 10.25 8.69 16.19
CA GLY A 225 11.03 8.20 17.35
C GLY A 225 10.33 7.14 18.20
N VAL A 226 9.27 6.50 17.69
CA VAL A 226 8.40 5.62 18.49
C VAL A 226 9.03 4.24 18.74
N TYR A 227 10.05 3.85 17.97
CA TYR A 227 10.70 2.55 18.11
C TYR A 227 11.55 2.44 19.39
N GLU A 228 12.16 3.53 19.85
CA GLU A 228 12.98 3.57 21.07
C GLU A 228 12.16 3.56 22.37
N VAL A 229 10.87 3.92 22.30
CA VAL A 229 9.95 4.00 23.45
C VAL A 229 9.51 2.59 23.88
N SER A 230 9.56 1.63 22.97
CA SER A 230 9.15 0.25 23.20
C SER A 230 10.36 -0.66 23.41
N ARG A 231 11.17 -0.41 24.44
CA ARG A 231 12.32 -1.28 24.73
C ARG A 231 11.84 -2.63 25.26
N ARG A 232 12.36 -3.71 24.67
CA ARG A 232 12.15 -5.07 25.18
C ARG A 232 12.68 -5.16 26.61
N PRO A 233 11.92 -5.70 27.59
CA PRO A 233 12.44 -5.98 28.92
C PRO A 233 13.62 -6.96 28.86
N PRO A 234 14.62 -6.86 29.76
CA PRO A 234 15.78 -7.75 29.77
C PRO A 234 15.39 -9.23 29.82
N LEU A 235 16.20 -10.08 29.17
CA LEU A 235 15.89 -11.46 28.80
C LEU A 235 15.64 -12.44 29.97
N SER A 236 15.92 -12.08 31.23
CA SER A 236 15.64 -12.95 32.37
C SER A 236 14.14 -13.02 32.69
N ALA A 237 13.60 -14.24 32.78
CA ALA A 237 12.23 -14.44 33.25
C ALA A 237 12.13 -13.89 34.67
N PRO A 238 11.07 -13.13 35.02
CA PRO A 238 10.76 -12.89 36.42
C PRO A 238 10.74 -14.26 37.12
N ARG A 239 11.58 -14.44 38.14
CA ARG A 239 11.62 -15.66 38.93
C ARG A 239 10.67 -15.48 40.11
N ASP A 240 9.72 -16.37 40.24
CA ASP A 240 8.96 -16.55 41.48
C ASP A 240 9.47 -17.80 42.20
N ASP A 241 8.92 -18.06 43.39
CA ASP A 241 9.28 -19.21 44.24
C ASP A 241 8.94 -20.58 43.59
N ARG A 242 8.29 -20.58 42.42
CA ARG A 242 7.84 -21.76 41.67
C ARG A 242 8.65 -22.00 40.39
N GLY A 243 9.61 -21.13 40.07
CA GLY A 243 10.54 -21.30 38.94
C GLY A 243 10.44 -20.21 37.88
N PRO A 244 10.94 -20.46 36.65
CA PRO A 244 10.90 -19.50 35.56
C PRO A 244 9.44 -19.28 35.12
N VAL A 245 8.91 -18.07 35.35
CA VAL A 245 7.56 -17.72 34.91
C VAL A 245 7.56 -17.49 33.40
N VAL A 246 6.69 -18.20 32.68
CA VAL A 246 6.43 -17.93 31.25
C VAL A 246 5.89 -16.51 31.17
N ARG A 247 6.66 -15.62 30.52
CA ARG A 247 6.31 -14.21 30.39
C ARG A 247 5.07 -14.11 29.50
N THR A 248 3.94 -13.80 30.13
CA THR A 248 2.76 -13.14 29.55
C THR A 248 2.35 -13.58 28.14
N VAL A 249 1.19 -14.23 28.04
CA VAL A 249 0.44 -14.29 26.78
C VAL A 249 0.22 -12.86 26.31
N GLU A 250 1.04 -12.40 25.36
CA GLU A 250 1.00 -11.03 24.86
C GLU A 250 -0.36 -10.80 24.22
N THR A 251 -1.12 -9.88 24.82
CA THR A 251 -2.58 -9.79 24.74
C THR A 251 -3.27 -10.93 25.47
N ALA A 252 -3.85 -10.64 26.64
CA ALA A 252 -5.14 -11.22 26.95
C ALA A 252 -6.08 -10.73 25.85
N GLN A 253 -6.13 -11.46 24.72
CA GLN A 253 -7.29 -11.38 23.85
C GLN A 253 -8.46 -11.59 24.81
N THR A 254 -9.37 -10.63 24.89
CA THR A 254 -10.69 -10.84 25.47
C THR A 254 -11.38 -11.88 24.61
N PHE A 255 -10.98 -13.14 24.80
CA PHE A 255 -11.72 -14.27 24.31
C PHE A 255 -13.02 -14.23 25.09
N LEU A 256 -14.12 -14.01 24.37
CA LEU A 256 -15.37 -14.54 24.88
C LEU A 256 -15.10 -16.02 25.20
N THR A 257 -15.35 -16.39 26.44
CA THR A 257 -15.38 -17.79 26.86
C THR A 257 -16.34 -18.56 25.96
N ALA A 258 -16.20 -19.89 25.88
CA ALA A 258 -17.10 -20.70 25.05
C ALA A 258 -18.58 -20.43 25.38
N ALA A 259 -18.90 -20.22 26.66
CA ALA A 259 -20.22 -19.86 27.14
C ALA A 259 -20.69 -18.47 26.69
N GLU A 260 -19.80 -17.46 26.65
CA GLU A 260 -20.13 -16.14 26.14
C GLU A 260 -20.32 -16.15 24.62
N VAL A 261 -19.58 -17.00 23.88
CA VAL A 261 -19.82 -17.22 22.46
C VAL A 261 -21.18 -17.89 22.23
N ASP A 262 -21.57 -18.84 23.08
CA ASP A 262 -22.91 -19.47 23.04
C ASP A 262 -24.01 -18.45 23.30
N ALA A 263 -23.84 -17.59 24.31
CA ALA A 263 -24.77 -16.51 24.63
C ALA A 263 -24.89 -15.48 23.49
N LEU A 264 -23.77 -15.10 22.87
CA LEU A 264 -23.73 -14.21 21.71
C LEU A 264 -24.51 -14.79 20.52
N ILE A 265 -24.37 -16.08 20.27
CA ILE A 265 -25.10 -16.77 19.20
C ILE A 265 -26.58 -16.87 19.54
N GLY A 266 -26.91 -17.15 20.81
CA GLY A 266 -28.29 -17.14 21.32
C GLY A 266 -28.97 -15.78 21.11
N ASP A 267 -28.30 -14.68 21.49
CA ASP A 267 -28.79 -13.32 21.28
C ASP A 267 -28.95 -12.98 19.79
N TYR A 268 -28.02 -13.43 18.95
CA TYR A 268 -28.10 -13.27 17.49
C TYR A 268 -29.31 -13.99 16.90
N LEU A 269 -29.51 -15.26 17.28
CA LEU A 269 -30.68 -16.05 16.88
C LEU A 269 -31.98 -15.49 17.49
N GLY A 270 -31.90 -14.84 18.64
CA GLY A 270 -33.01 -14.19 19.33
C GLY A 270 -33.50 -12.89 18.71
N GLY A 271 -32.79 -12.30 17.73
CA GLY A 271 -33.21 -11.02 17.14
C GLY A 271 -32.16 -9.93 17.11
N MET A 272 -31.13 -10.02 17.96
CA MET A 272 -30.24 -8.90 18.24
C MET A 272 -29.36 -8.56 17.03
N GLY A 273 -29.28 -7.26 16.71
CA GLY A 273 -28.45 -6.77 15.61
C GLY A 273 -26.96 -6.90 15.91
N VAL A 274 -26.13 -7.10 14.87
CA VAL A 274 -24.67 -7.24 15.00
C VAL A 274 -24.01 -6.05 15.70
N LYS A 275 -24.55 -4.83 15.52
CA LYS A 275 -24.08 -3.63 16.21
C LYS A 275 -24.33 -3.70 17.72
N GLN A 276 -25.53 -4.11 18.12
CA GLN A 276 -25.91 -4.28 19.53
C GLN A 276 -25.10 -5.40 20.20
N LEU A 277 -24.82 -6.49 19.47
CA LEU A 277 -23.93 -7.56 19.94
C LEU A 277 -22.50 -7.07 20.15
N ALA A 278 -21.98 -6.25 19.22
CA ALA A 278 -20.65 -5.66 19.34
C ALA A 278 -20.53 -4.78 20.59
N GLU A 279 -21.53 -3.95 20.86
CA GLU A 279 -21.60 -3.09 22.05
C GLU A 279 -21.79 -3.90 23.34
N ARG A 280 -22.69 -4.90 23.36
CA ARG A 280 -23.01 -5.72 24.54
C ARG A 280 -21.85 -6.58 25.00
N TYR A 281 -21.13 -7.19 24.06
CA TYR A 281 -20.03 -8.11 24.35
C TYR A 281 -18.65 -7.41 24.29
N GLY A 282 -18.61 -6.09 24.07
CA GLY A 282 -17.36 -5.33 24.03
C GLY A 282 -16.39 -5.75 22.93
N ILE A 283 -16.92 -6.27 21.80
CA ILE A 283 -16.12 -6.81 20.70
C ILE A 283 -16.36 -6.07 19.39
N HIS A 284 -15.34 -6.07 18.54
CA HIS A 284 -15.47 -5.48 17.22
C HIS A 284 -16.50 -6.25 16.37
N ARG A 285 -17.31 -5.53 15.59
CA ARG A 285 -18.34 -6.11 14.68
C ARG A 285 -17.83 -7.22 13.77
N ALA A 286 -16.57 -7.13 13.30
CA ALA A 286 -15.95 -8.18 12.48
C ALA A 286 -15.70 -9.48 13.26
N THR A 287 -15.49 -9.37 14.57
CA THR A 287 -15.34 -10.50 15.49
C THR A 287 -16.67 -11.23 15.67
N VAL A 288 -17.80 -10.51 15.77
CA VAL A 288 -19.15 -11.12 15.76
C VAL A 288 -19.36 -11.98 14.50
N PHE A 289 -19.05 -11.44 13.31
CA PHE A 289 -19.14 -12.20 12.07
C PHE A 289 -18.22 -13.43 12.04
N SER A 290 -17.02 -13.31 12.63
CA SER A 290 -16.08 -14.42 12.74
C SER A 290 -16.63 -15.54 13.62
N HIS A 291 -17.28 -15.23 14.74
CA HIS A 291 -17.91 -16.23 15.61
C HIS A 291 -19.11 -16.90 14.93
N LEU A 292 -19.97 -16.13 14.25
CA LEU A 292 -21.11 -16.67 13.49
C LEU A 292 -20.65 -17.62 12.38
N ARG A 293 -19.61 -17.23 11.62
CA ARG A 293 -19.05 -18.05 10.54
C ARG A 293 -18.43 -19.35 11.06
N ARG A 294 -17.67 -19.29 12.17
CA ARG A 294 -17.03 -20.47 12.78
C ARG A 294 -18.03 -21.50 13.30
N ARG A 295 -19.25 -21.07 13.62
CA ARG A 295 -20.34 -21.90 14.15
C ARG A 295 -21.41 -22.23 13.11
N ASN A 296 -21.14 -21.98 11.82
CA ASN A 296 -22.04 -22.21 10.70
C ASN A 296 -23.43 -21.53 10.85
N VAL A 297 -23.50 -20.41 11.57
CA VAL A 297 -24.74 -19.65 11.67
C VAL A 297 -24.87 -18.74 10.44
N PRO A 298 -25.96 -18.87 9.65
CA PRO A 298 -26.16 -18.04 8.47
C PRO A 298 -26.21 -16.57 8.87
N SER A 299 -25.46 -15.72 8.16
CA SER A 299 -25.59 -14.28 8.34
C SER A 299 -26.98 -13.86 7.86
N ARG A 300 -27.80 -13.33 8.78
CA ARG A 300 -28.97 -12.51 8.47
C ARG A 300 -28.48 -11.41 7.54
N ARG A 301 -28.86 -11.52 6.26
CA ARG A 301 -28.48 -10.55 5.22
C ARG A 301 -28.70 -9.15 5.77
N PRO A 302 -27.79 -8.18 5.53
CA PRO A 302 -28.03 -6.79 5.90
C PRO A 302 -29.24 -6.29 5.12
N GLY A 303 -30.39 -6.37 5.75
CA GLY A 303 -31.67 -5.92 5.25
C GLY A 303 -32.35 -5.18 6.39
N LEU A 304 -33.13 -4.17 6.01
CA LEU A 304 -34.03 -3.46 6.92
C LEU A 304 -34.82 -4.49 7.74
N GLY A 305 -34.93 -4.28 9.06
CA GLY A 305 -35.82 -5.08 9.91
C GLY A 305 -37.26 -5.04 9.39
N LEU A 306 -38.13 -5.95 9.82
CA LEU A 306 -39.53 -6.00 9.34
C LEU A 306 -40.26 -4.66 9.52
N ASP A 307 -40.04 -4.01 10.68
CA ASP A 307 -40.63 -2.71 11.00
C ASP A 307 -40.03 -1.57 10.15
N GLU A 308 -38.73 -1.65 9.89
CA GLU A 308 -38.03 -0.68 9.04
C GLU A 308 -38.44 -0.83 7.56
N LYS A 309 -38.67 -2.07 7.08
CA LYS A 309 -39.23 -2.32 5.74
C LYS A 309 -40.62 -1.72 5.61
N ALA A 310 -41.48 -1.90 6.61
CA ALA A 310 -42.83 -1.33 6.60
C ALA A 310 -42.80 0.20 6.54
N GLU A 311 -41.91 0.85 7.29
CA GLU A 311 -41.74 2.30 7.26
C GLU A 311 -41.13 2.80 5.93
N ALA A 312 -40.15 2.09 5.38
CA ALA A 312 -39.58 2.39 4.06
C ALA A 312 -40.65 2.30 2.95
N VAL A 313 -41.50 1.28 3.00
CA VAL A 313 -42.64 1.08 2.09
C VAL A 313 -43.67 2.21 2.25
N ARG A 314 -43.99 2.61 3.48
CA ARG A 314 -44.91 3.72 3.77
C ARG A 314 -44.39 5.04 3.22
N LEU A 315 -43.11 5.36 3.44
CA LEU A 315 -42.48 6.57 2.94
C LEU A 315 -42.37 6.59 1.41
N ALA A 316 -42.09 5.44 0.79
CA ALA A 316 -42.06 5.32 -0.67
C ALA A 316 -43.45 5.51 -1.30
N ARG A 317 -44.50 4.93 -0.70
CA ARG A 317 -45.90 5.18 -1.11
C ARG A 317 -46.33 6.64 -0.93
N ALA A 318 -45.74 7.34 0.03
CA ALA A 318 -45.92 8.78 0.22
C ALA A 318 -45.09 9.66 -0.75
N GLY A 319 -44.41 9.07 -1.73
CA GLY A 319 -43.63 9.79 -2.75
C GLY A 319 -42.26 10.29 -2.29
N VAL A 320 -41.78 9.86 -1.12
CA VAL A 320 -40.45 10.25 -0.63
C VAL A 320 -39.37 9.49 -1.41
N SER A 321 -38.37 10.21 -1.93
CA SER A 321 -37.29 9.58 -2.70
C SER A 321 -36.45 8.60 -1.85
N MET A 322 -35.95 7.52 -2.46
CA MET A 322 -35.10 6.51 -1.79
C MET A 322 -33.89 7.12 -1.04
N ARG A 323 -33.29 8.19 -1.59
CA ARG A 323 -32.18 8.91 -0.93
C ARG A 323 -32.61 9.69 0.30
N ALA A 324 -33.84 10.21 0.32
CA ALA A 324 -34.40 10.88 1.50
C ALA A 324 -34.84 9.87 2.56
N ILE A 325 -35.40 8.72 2.15
CA ILE A 325 -35.71 7.60 3.05
C ILE A 325 -34.42 7.07 3.72
N GLY A 326 -33.37 6.82 2.94
CA GLY A 326 -32.09 6.35 3.49
C GLY A 326 -31.48 7.32 4.50
N ARG A 327 -31.49 8.63 4.20
CA ARG A 327 -31.05 9.66 5.16
C ARG A 327 -31.90 9.71 6.42
N ARG A 328 -33.22 9.59 6.30
CA ARG A 328 -34.15 9.65 7.43
C ARG A 328 -34.03 8.43 8.36
N MET A 329 -33.72 7.27 7.79
CA MET A 329 -33.61 6.00 8.52
C MET A 329 -32.17 5.64 8.88
N GLY A 330 -31.17 6.41 8.45
CA GLY A 330 -29.76 6.12 8.70
C GLY A 330 -29.24 4.90 7.94
N VAL A 331 -29.84 4.55 6.82
CA VAL A 331 -29.53 3.35 6.01
C VAL A 331 -29.06 3.71 4.61
N ASP A 332 -28.23 2.84 4.01
CA ASP A 332 -27.77 3.03 2.64
C ASP A 332 -28.91 2.93 1.62
N ARG A 333 -28.83 3.71 0.54
CA ARG A 333 -29.82 3.73 -0.54
C ARG A 333 -30.06 2.33 -1.13
N LYS A 334 -29.04 1.48 -1.22
CA LYS A 334 -29.17 0.11 -1.76
C LYS A 334 -30.04 -0.77 -0.85
N ALA A 335 -29.99 -0.57 0.47
CA ALA A 335 -30.85 -1.29 1.42
C ALA A 335 -32.32 -0.89 1.25
N VAL A 336 -32.60 0.40 1.05
CA VAL A 336 -33.96 0.90 0.74
C VAL A 336 -34.47 0.33 -0.58
N ARG A 337 -33.64 0.33 -1.63
CA ARG A 337 -34.02 -0.27 -2.94
C ARG A 337 -34.38 -1.74 -2.78
N ALA A 338 -33.55 -2.53 -2.07
CA ALA A 338 -33.81 -3.94 -1.86
C ALA A 338 -35.16 -4.19 -1.14
N ALA A 339 -35.47 -3.41 -0.11
CA ALA A 339 -36.75 -3.52 0.60
C ALA A 339 -37.97 -3.16 -0.28
N LEU A 340 -37.83 -2.17 -1.18
CA LEU A 340 -38.91 -1.77 -2.08
C LEU A 340 -39.12 -2.75 -3.24
N VAL A 341 -38.05 -3.38 -3.72
CA VAL A 341 -38.13 -4.47 -4.71
C VAL A 341 -38.80 -5.70 -4.09
N GLU A 342 -38.41 -6.08 -2.87
CA GLU A 342 -39.03 -7.19 -2.12
C GLU A 342 -40.51 -6.94 -1.81
N ALA A 343 -40.90 -5.67 -1.60
CA ALA A 343 -42.29 -5.25 -1.40
C ALA A 343 -43.09 -5.05 -2.72
N GLY A 344 -42.48 -5.30 -3.89
CA GLY A 344 -43.12 -5.18 -5.20
C GLY A 344 -43.43 -3.75 -5.64
N LEU A 345 -42.79 -2.74 -5.04
CA LEU A 345 -42.98 -1.32 -5.40
C LEU A 345 -42.06 -0.85 -6.53
N ILE A 346 -41.00 -1.61 -6.84
CA ILE A 346 -40.02 -1.30 -7.90
C ILE A 346 -39.69 -2.60 -8.64
N VAL A 347 -39.67 -2.56 -9.97
CA VAL A 347 -39.22 -3.68 -10.82
C VAL A 347 -37.69 -3.65 -10.92
N ASP A 348 -37.05 -4.83 -10.83
CA ASP A 348 -35.59 -4.93 -10.80
C ASP A 348 -34.99 -4.72 -12.21
N ASP A 349 -34.79 -3.48 -12.61
CA ASP A 349 -34.00 -3.17 -13.80
C ASP A 349 -32.51 -3.33 -13.45
N ALA A 350 -32.01 -4.53 -13.71
CA ALA A 350 -30.59 -4.85 -13.76
C ALA A 350 -30.01 -4.38 -15.11
N SER A 351 -29.85 -3.08 -15.27
CA SER A 351 -28.97 -2.48 -16.28
C SER A 351 -28.51 -1.11 -15.82
N ASP A 352 -27.34 -1.03 -15.22
CA ASP A 352 -26.23 -0.25 -15.79
C ASP A 352 -25.01 -0.33 -14.90
N GLY A 353 -23.91 -0.75 -15.54
CA GLY A 353 -22.58 -0.65 -14.99
C GLY A 353 -22.09 0.79 -14.98
N ALA A 354 -21.45 1.15 -13.88
CA ALA A 354 -20.29 2.04 -13.80
C ALA A 354 -19.61 1.77 -12.45
#